data_AF-A0A329TBS0-F1
#
_entry.id   AF-A0A329TBS0-F1
#
_cell.length_a   1.000
_cell.length_b   1.000
_cell.length_c   1.000
_cell.angle_alpha   90.00
_cell.angle_beta   90.00
_cell.angle_gamma   90.00
#
_symmetry.space_group_name_H-M   'P 1'
#
loop_
_entity.id
_entity.type
_entity.pdbx_description
1 polymer ?
#
loop_
_entity_poly.entity_id
_entity_poly.type
_entity_poly.pdbx_seq_one_letter_code
_entity_poly.pdbx_strand_id
1 'polypeptide(L)'
;MTSLTSLSDGDTYADIRLGETFIVSVDRSEDALTIRVFHPDEPETAIGEHCLDLSPDGANDETTVGAHTGTDPTTNSDLALG
;
A
#
# COMPACT_ATOMS: atom_id res chain seq x y z
N MET A 1 7.81 -18.74 12.98
CA MET A 1 7.00 -17.70 13.65
C MET A 1 7.33 -16.38 12.97
N THR A 2 6.33 -15.62 12.56
CA THR A 2 6.54 -14.27 12.03
C THR A 2 6.83 -13.32 13.20
N SER A 3 8.00 -12.70 13.21
CA SER A 3 8.34 -11.66 14.18
C SER A 3 7.69 -10.34 13.74
N LEU A 4 7.15 -9.57 14.68
CA LEU A 4 6.57 -8.26 14.41
C LEU A 4 7.30 -7.23 15.27
N THR A 5 7.93 -6.26 14.61
CA THR A 5 8.62 -5.15 15.29
C THR A 5 8.13 -3.83 14.71
N SER A 6 7.83 -2.87 15.58
CA SER A 6 7.39 -1.55 15.20
C SER A 6 8.34 -0.47 15.70
N LEU A 7 8.55 0.55 14.89
CA LEU A 7 9.23 1.79 15.24
C LEU A 7 8.27 2.94 14.94
N SER A 8 7.84 3.68 15.95
CA SER A 8 6.91 4.80 15.78
C SER A 8 7.41 6.04 16.50
N ASP A 9 7.10 7.20 15.93
CA ASP A 9 7.31 8.49 16.61
C ASP A 9 6.28 8.75 17.72
N GLY A 10 5.16 8.00 17.69
CA GLY A 10 4.09 8.06 18.69
C GLY A 10 2.95 9.01 18.33
N ASP A 11 3.09 9.77 17.24
CA ASP A 11 2.11 10.75 16.81
C ASP A 11 1.68 10.57 15.34
N THR A 12 2.61 10.74 14.41
CA THR A 12 2.31 10.81 12.96
C THR A 12 2.87 9.66 12.14
N TYR A 13 3.92 8.98 12.61
CA TYR A 13 4.65 8.03 11.79
C TYR A 13 4.91 6.70 12.51
N ALA A 14 4.79 5.60 11.78
CA ALA A 14 5.18 4.26 12.24
C ALA A 14 5.65 3.35 11.11
N ASP A 15 6.82 2.73 11.30
CA ASP A 15 7.29 1.60 10.51
C ASP A 15 7.00 0.29 11.23
N ILE A 16 6.46 -0.68 10.50
CA ILE A 16 6.12 -2.01 10.99
C ILE A 16 6.83 -3.03 10.11
N ARG A 17 7.73 -3.80 10.70
CA ARG A 17 8.40 -4.89 10.01
C ARG A 17 7.69 -6.21 10.30
N LEU A 18 7.26 -6.86 9.22
CA LEU A 18 6.60 -8.17 9.22
C LEU A 18 7.63 -9.24 8.87
N GLY A 19 8.35 -9.72 9.88
CA GLY A 19 9.45 -10.66 9.73
C GLY A 19 10.58 -10.11 8.86
N GLU A 20 10.96 -10.86 7.83
CA GLU A 20 11.99 -10.48 6.86
C GLU A 20 11.40 -10.20 5.48
N THR A 21 10.07 -10.11 5.36
CA THR A 21 9.38 -10.11 4.07
C THR A 21 8.87 -8.74 3.68
N PHE A 22 8.35 -7.97 4.63
CA PHE A 22 7.75 -6.67 4.32
C PHE A 22 8.04 -5.64 5.41
N ILE A 23 8.15 -4.39 4.98
CA ILE A 23 8.13 -3.20 5.82
C ILE A 23 6.89 -2.42 5.45
N VAL A 24 6.08 -2.04 6.43
CA VAL A 24 4.88 -1.24 6.26
C VAL A 24 5.12 0.10 6.94
N SER A 25 5.12 1.18 6.19
CA SER A 25 5.20 2.54 6.73
C SER A 25 3.80 3.15 6.76
N VAL A 26 3.43 3.70 7.91
CA VAL A 26 2.20 4.45 8.12
C VAL A 26 2.59 5.89 8.39
N ASP A 27 2.09 6.80 7.57
CA ASP A 27 2.35 8.23 7.62
C ASP A 27 1.02 8.98 7.71
N ARG A 28 0.83 9.71 8.80
CA ARG A 28 -0.37 10.51 9.08
C ARG A 28 -0.04 11.98 8.92
N SER A 29 -0.83 12.64 8.09
CA SER A 29 -0.94 14.08 7.98
C SER A 29 -2.24 14.57 8.65
N GLU A 30 -2.47 15.88 8.66
CA GLU A 30 -3.70 16.48 9.25
C GLU A 30 -4.97 15.88 8.64
N ASP A 31 -5.00 15.78 7.30
CA ASP A 31 -6.19 15.37 6.54
C ASP A 31 -6.04 14.03 5.80
N ALA A 32 -4.94 13.30 6.01
CA ALA A 32 -4.71 12.05 5.28
C ALA A 32 -3.90 11.03 6.07
N LEU A 33 -4.12 9.75 5.78
CA LEU A 33 -3.31 8.64 6.26
C LEU A 33 -2.78 7.85 5.06
N THR A 34 -1.48 7.83 4.88
CA THR A 34 -0.83 7.03 3.84
C THR A 34 -0.20 5.78 4.43
N ILE A 35 -0.49 4.62 3.85
CA ILE A 35 0.07 3.32 4.19
C ILE A 35 0.87 2.85 2.99
N ARG A 36 2.17 2.60 3.17
CA ARG A 36 3.08 2.11 2.14
C ARG A 36 3.64 0.76 2.55
N VAL A 37 3.78 -0.15 1.61
CA VAL A 37 4.38 -1.47 1.81
C VAL A 37 5.61 -1.56 0.93
N PHE A 38 6.71 -2.01 1.50
CA PHE A 38 8.01 -2.15 0.84
C PHE A 38 8.54 -3.57 0.99
N HIS A 39 9.25 -4.03 -0.03
CA HIS A 39 10.11 -5.21 0.09
C HIS A 39 11.45 -4.77 0.69
N PRO A 40 12.02 -5.49 1.68
CA PRO A 40 13.24 -5.06 2.35
C PRO A 40 14.48 -5.04 1.44
N ASP A 41 14.47 -5.81 0.35
CA ASP A 41 15.54 -5.79 -0.66
C ASP A 41 15.43 -4.61 -1.64
N GLU A 42 14.24 -3.98 -1.73
CA GLU A 42 13.97 -2.84 -2.62
C GLU A 42 13.23 -1.72 -1.85
N PRO A 43 13.85 -1.15 -0.80
CA PRO A 43 13.16 -0.22 0.11
C PRO A 43 12.83 1.13 -0.54
N GLU A 44 13.42 1.44 -1.71
CA GLU A 44 13.18 2.68 -2.44
C GLU A 44 11.87 2.66 -3.24
N THR A 45 11.28 1.47 -3.48
CA THR A 45 10.05 1.32 -4.27
C THR A 45 8.96 0.68 -3.42
N ALA A 46 7.85 1.40 -3.22
CA ALA A 46 6.67 0.85 -2.58
C ALA A 46 6.00 -0.17 -3.51
N ILE A 47 5.82 -1.40 -3.04
CA ILE A 47 5.04 -2.45 -3.72
C ILE A 47 3.54 -2.29 -3.51
N GLY A 48 3.15 -1.46 -2.54
CA GLY A 48 1.78 -1.12 -2.19
C GLY A 48 1.73 0.28 -1.61
N GLU A 49 0.79 1.10 -2.05
CA GLU A 49 0.52 2.41 -1.44
C GLU A 49 -0.99 2.60 -1.37
N HIS A 50 -1.46 3.09 -0.23
CA HIS A 50 -2.85 3.40 -0.02
C HIS A 50 -2.97 4.70 0.77
N CYS A 51 -3.74 5.65 0.27
CA CYS A 51 -3.98 6.92 0.93
C CYS A 51 -5.46 6.99 1.31
N LEU A 52 -5.73 7.22 2.59
CA LEU A 52 -7.06 7.46 3.12
C LEU A 52 -7.21 8.97 3.37
N ASP A 53 -8.22 9.57 2.76
CA ASP A 53 -8.62 10.93 3.08
C ASP A 53 -9.35 10.96 4.43
N LEU A 54 -8.91 11.84 5.32
CA LEU A 54 -9.47 12.07 6.65
C LEU A 54 -10.16 13.44 6.74
N SER A 55 -10.23 14.18 5.63
CA SER A 55 -10.85 15.50 5.57
C SER A 55 -12.30 15.43 6.07
N PRO A 56 -12.71 16.32 6.99
CA PRO A 56 -14.07 16.29 7.54
C PRO A 56 -15.17 16.60 6.51
N ASP A 57 -14.79 17.27 5.40
CA ASP A 57 -15.67 17.58 4.26
C ASP A 57 -15.65 16.48 3.18
N GLY A 58 -14.80 15.46 3.34
CA GLY A 58 -14.74 14.28 2.51
C GLY A 58 -15.94 13.40 2.80
N ALA A 59 -17.01 13.58 2.00
CA ALA A 59 -18.00 12.53 1.82
C ALA A 59 -17.27 11.20 1.63
N ASN A 60 -17.84 10.15 2.19
CA ASN A 60 -17.59 8.73 2.05
C ASN A 60 -17.45 8.24 0.59
N ASP A 61 -16.58 8.86 -0.18
CA ASP A 61 -16.14 8.47 -1.50
C ASP A 61 -15.27 7.24 -1.29
N GLU A 62 -15.81 6.15 -1.81
CA GLU A 62 -15.23 4.82 -1.91
C GLU A 62 -13.70 4.84 -1.85
N THR A 63 -13.16 4.39 -0.72
CA THR A 63 -11.74 4.09 -0.54
C THR A 63 -11.31 3.11 -1.62
N THR A 64 -10.85 3.62 -2.76
CA THR A 64 -10.41 2.82 -3.89
C THR A 64 -9.13 2.13 -3.49
N VAL A 65 -9.22 0.85 -3.18
CA VAL A 65 -8.06 -0.05 -3.08
C VAL A 65 -7.49 -0.14 -4.49
N GLY A 66 -6.54 0.73 -4.81
CA GLY A 66 -5.64 0.58 -5.94
C GLY A 66 -4.79 -0.66 -5.69
N ALA A 67 -5.35 -1.84 -5.99
CA ALA A 67 -4.54 -3.03 -6.14
C ALA A 67 -3.62 -2.76 -7.33
N HIS A 68 -2.32 -2.69 -7.09
CA HIS A 68 -1.33 -2.84 -8.14
C HIS A 68 -1.42 -4.29 -8.63
N THR A 69 -2.46 -4.61 -9.40
CA THR A 69 -2.45 -5.79 -10.25
C THR A 69 -1.46 -5.47 -11.35
N GLY A 70 -0.18 -5.73 -11.07
CA GLY A 70 0.80 -6.02 -12.09
C GLY A 70 0.35 -7.27 -12.84
N THR A 71 -0.66 -7.12 -13.68
CA THR A 71 -0.98 -8.01 -14.77
C THR A 71 -0.83 -7.18 -16.03
N ASP A 72 0.36 -7.27 -16.61
CA ASP A 72 0.55 -7.10 -18.05
C ASP A 72 -0.66 -7.72 -18.76
N PRO A 73 -1.44 -6.96 -19.55
CA PRO A 73 -2.49 -7.55 -20.35
C PRO A 73 -1.81 -8.30 -21.49
N THR A 74 -1.51 -9.59 -21.30
CA THR A 74 -1.39 -10.50 -22.43
C THR A 74 -2.78 -10.58 -23.07
N THR A 75 -2.99 -9.72 -24.07
CA THR A 75 -4.07 -9.80 -25.06
C THR A 75 -4.13 -11.22 -25.62
N ASN A 76 -4.97 -12.07 -25.04
CA ASN A 76 -5.42 -13.29 -25.70
C ASN A 76 -6.55 -12.89 -26.65
N SER A 77 -6.17 -12.56 -27.89
CA SER A 77 -7.12 -12.52 -29.00
C SER A 77 -7.50 -13.95 -29.36
N ASP A 78 -8.61 -14.43 -28.79
CA ASP A 78 -9.36 -15.57 -29.32
C ASP A 78 -10.00 -15.13 -30.65
N LEU A 79 -9.29 -15.38 -31.76
CA LEU A 79 -9.84 -15.25 -33.10
C LEU A 79 -10.15 -16.66 -33.61
N ALA A 80 -11.40 -17.08 -33.44
CA ALA A 80 -11.94 -18.27 -34.08
C ALA A 80 -11.79 -18.15 -35.61
N LEU A 81 -10.99 -19.05 -36.18
CA LEU A 81 -10.90 -19.25 -37.63
C LEU A 81 -12.09 -20.09 -38.07
N GLY A 82 -13.09 -19.42 -38.66
CA GLY A 82 -14.10 -20.02 -39.52
C GLY A 82 -13.93 -19.51 -40.93
#